data_AF-A0A5N7JMF6-F1
#
_entry.id   AF-A0A5N7JMF6-F1
#
_cell.length_a   1.000
_cell.length_b   1.000
_cell.length_c   1.000
_cell.angle_alpha   90.00
_cell.angle_beta   90.00
_cell.angle_gamma   90.00
#
_symmetry.space_group_name_H-M   'P 1'
#
loop_
_entity.id
_entity.type
_entity.pdbx_description
1 polymer ?
#
loop_
_entity_poly.entity_id
_entity_poly.type
_entity_poly.pdbx_seq_one_letter_code
_entity_poly.pdbx_strand_id
1 'polypeptide(L)'
;MRPNFFVDDEDEAIAKRYFKKVNSIGFVCVGLALTIITMPHPERAAWFAFAVAIAYAFSHGDAYRKIVAYYLSRYKGFGGGIRLALKVAFFLLGTSLLSAIGLQILTPEVIGILP
;
A
#
# COMPACT_ATOMS: atom_id res chain seq x y z
N MET A 1 -38.46 -7.73 1.05
CA MET A 1 -37.01 -7.54 0.82
C MET A 1 -36.28 -8.21 1.97
N ARG A 2 -35.70 -9.40 1.76
CA ARG A 2 -34.84 -10.05 2.77
C ARG A 2 -33.43 -9.45 2.69
N PRO A 3 -32.76 -9.19 3.81
CA PRO A 3 -31.40 -8.65 3.78
C PRO A 3 -30.43 -9.76 3.34
N ASN A 4 -29.61 -9.48 2.32
CA ASN A 4 -28.58 -10.35 1.78
C ASN A 4 -27.37 -10.49 2.73
N PHE A 5 -27.58 -10.98 3.95
CA PHE A 5 -26.53 -11.08 4.97
C PHE A 5 -25.38 -12.03 4.57
N PHE A 6 -25.65 -13.04 3.73
CA PHE A 6 -24.65 -14.04 3.33
C PHE A 6 -23.66 -13.56 2.25
N VAL A 7 -24.03 -12.57 1.44
CA VAL A 7 -23.14 -12.01 0.40
C VAL A 7 -22.17 -10.99 1.02
N ASP A 8 -22.62 -10.29 2.08
CA ASP A 8 -21.84 -9.29 2.79
C ASP A 8 -20.61 -9.90 3.53
N ASP A 9 -20.74 -11.08 4.12
CA ASP A 9 -19.64 -11.75 4.84
C ASP A 9 -18.54 -12.27 3.90
N GLU A 10 -18.92 -12.78 2.72
CA GLU A 10 -17.94 -13.26 1.73
C GLU A 10 -17.13 -12.10 1.13
N ASP A 11 -17.80 -11.01 0.76
CA ASP A 11 -17.13 -9.80 0.24
C ASP A 11 -16.25 -9.14 1.31
N GLU A 12 -16.68 -9.12 2.58
CA GLU A 12 -15.87 -8.63 3.70
C GLU A 12 -14.65 -9.54 3.95
N ALA A 13 -14.80 -10.86 3.85
CA ALA A 13 -13.71 -11.81 3.97
C ALA A 13 -12.69 -11.68 2.81
N ILE A 14 -13.17 -11.41 1.59
CA ILE A 14 -12.32 -11.12 0.42
C ILE A 14 -11.56 -9.81 0.65
N ALA A 15 -12.25 -8.77 1.09
CA ALA A 15 -11.63 -7.47 1.40
C ALA A 15 -10.55 -7.59 2.49
N LYS A 16 -10.83 -8.33 3.57
CA LYS A 16 -9.88 -8.55 4.67
C LYS A 16 -8.63 -9.29 4.21
N ARG A 17 -8.79 -10.32 3.38
CA ARG A 17 -7.65 -11.07 2.78
C ARG A 17 -6.81 -10.17 1.87
N TYR A 18 -7.45 -9.34 1.05
CA TYR A 18 -6.77 -8.39 0.20
C TYR A 18 -5.99 -7.34 1.00
N PHE A 19 -6.62 -6.67 1.98
CA PHE A 19 -5.93 -5.67 2.80
C PHE A 19 -4.78 -6.28 3.60
N LYS A 20 -4.95 -7.49 4.14
CA LYS A 20 -3.86 -8.21 4.83
C LYS A 20 -2.68 -8.42 3.88
N LYS A 21 -2.93 -8.90 2.66
CA LYS A 21 -1.90 -9.12 1.63
C LYS A 21 -1.20 -7.82 1.24
N VAL A 22 -1.96 -6.77 0.95
CA VAL A 22 -1.44 -5.43 0.58
C VAL A 22 -0.59 -4.83 1.71
N ASN A 23 -1.04 -4.91 2.96
CA ASN A 23 -0.25 -4.43 4.10
C ASN A 23 1.00 -5.28 4.36
N SER A 24 0.97 -6.60 4.13
CA SER A 24 2.18 -7.42 4.21
C SER A 24 3.25 -6.95 3.23
N ILE A 25 2.86 -6.56 2.01
CA ILE A 25 3.79 -5.98 1.03
C ILE A 25 4.23 -4.60 1.48
N GLY A 26 3.31 -3.78 1.98
CA GLY A 26 3.65 -2.49 2.58
C GLY A 26 4.73 -2.60 3.63
N PHE A 27 4.62 -3.59 4.53
CA PHE A 27 5.64 -3.88 5.54
C PHE A 27 6.99 -4.28 4.91
N VAL A 28 6.98 -5.12 3.87
CA VAL A 28 8.20 -5.45 3.12
C VAL A 28 8.80 -4.22 2.46
N CYS A 29 7.99 -3.34 1.87
CA CYS A 29 8.43 -2.08 1.27
C CYS A 29 9.07 -1.15 2.30
N VAL A 30 8.55 -1.07 3.52
CA VAL A 30 9.16 -0.30 4.61
C VAL A 30 10.54 -0.87 4.96
N GLY A 31 10.65 -2.18 5.15
CA GLY A 31 11.94 -2.83 5.42
C GLY A 31 12.95 -2.63 4.29
N LEU A 32 12.49 -2.77 3.04
CA LEU A 32 13.30 -2.48 1.86
C LEU A 32 13.73 -1.03 1.80
N ALA A 33 12.85 -0.07 2.07
CA ALA A 33 13.21 1.35 2.09
C ALA A 33 14.31 1.64 3.12
N LEU A 34 14.21 1.08 4.34
CA LEU A 34 15.24 1.21 5.39
C LEU A 34 16.57 0.55 5.01
N THR A 35 16.56 -0.49 4.18
CA THR A 35 17.78 -1.15 3.71
C THR A 35 18.37 -0.43 2.51
N ILE A 36 17.53 -0.02 1.56
CA ILE A 36 17.95 0.64 0.31
C ILE A 36 18.61 1.98 0.62
N ILE A 37 18.10 2.73 1.60
CA ILE A 37 18.64 4.04 1.92
C ILE A 37 20.10 4.00 2.38
N THR A 38 20.60 2.86 2.88
CA THR A 38 22.01 2.73 3.30
C THR A 38 22.93 2.29 2.15
N MET A 39 22.38 2.00 0.97
CA MET A 39 23.16 1.54 -0.19
C MET A 39 23.79 2.71 -0.95
N PRO A 40 24.94 2.48 -1.62
CA PRO A 40 25.46 3.44 -2.60
C PRO A 40 24.49 3.51 -3.80
N HIS A 41 24.00 4.73 -4.11
CA HIS A 41 22.98 5.01 -5.14
C HIS A 41 21.58 4.40 -4.83
N PRO A 42 20.93 4.84 -3.74
CA PRO A 42 19.67 4.28 -3.28
C PRO A 42 18.49 4.52 -4.26
N GLU A 43 18.60 5.52 -5.13
CA GLU A 43 17.52 5.95 -6.02
C GLU A 43 17.06 4.84 -6.99
N ARG A 44 18.00 4.10 -7.59
CA ARG A 44 17.69 3.08 -8.60
C ARG A 44 17.00 1.87 -7.98
N ALA A 45 17.53 1.44 -6.83
CA ALA A 45 16.96 0.33 -6.07
C ALA A 45 15.57 0.69 -5.53
N ALA A 46 15.38 1.93 -5.08
CA ALA A 46 14.08 2.41 -4.60
C ALA A 46 13.03 2.43 -5.71
N TRP A 47 13.37 2.95 -6.91
CA TRP A 47 12.46 2.91 -8.06
C TRP A 47 12.12 1.50 -8.51
N PHE A 48 13.09 0.59 -8.50
CA PHE A 48 12.85 -0.81 -8.82
C PHE A 48 11.89 -1.47 -7.81
N ALA A 49 12.16 -1.33 -6.52
CA ALA A 49 11.31 -1.87 -5.46
C ALA A 49 9.90 -1.25 -5.51
N PHE A 50 9.80 0.05 -5.81
CA PHE A 50 8.53 0.74 -6.00
C PHE A 50 7.75 0.15 -7.18
N ALA A 51 8.38 0.00 -8.35
CA ALA A 51 7.73 -0.56 -9.54
C ALA A 51 7.22 -1.98 -9.29
N VAL A 52 8.00 -2.82 -8.61
CA VAL A 52 7.59 -4.19 -8.23
C VAL A 52 6.40 -4.16 -7.27
N ALA A 53 6.43 -3.28 -6.26
CA ALA A 53 5.33 -3.14 -5.29
C ALA A 53 4.02 -2.71 -5.96
N ILE A 54 4.10 -1.75 -6.89
CA ILE A 54 2.97 -1.29 -7.69
C ILE A 54 2.45 -2.42 -8.60
N ALA A 55 3.33 -3.05 -9.39
CA ALA A 55 2.95 -4.15 -10.27
C ALA A 55 2.26 -5.29 -9.50
N TYR A 56 2.78 -5.63 -8.32
CA TYR A 56 2.18 -6.64 -7.46
C TYR A 56 0.82 -6.19 -6.93
N ALA A 57 0.68 -4.95 -6.45
CA ALA A 57 -0.60 -4.42 -5.96
C ALA A 57 -1.68 -4.44 -7.05
N PHE A 58 -1.33 -4.09 -8.29
CA PHE A 58 -2.24 -4.06 -9.42
C PHE A 58 -2.45 -5.42 -10.11
N SER A 59 -1.56 -6.40 -9.91
CA SER A 59 -1.72 -7.76 -10.45
C SER A 59 -3.02 -8.46 -10.02
N HIS A 60 -3.67 -7.97 -8.96
CA HIS A 60 -4.96 -8.46 -8.46
C HIS A 60 -6.07 -7.40 -8.57
N GLY A 61 -6.02 -6.55 -9.60
CA GLY A 61 -6.89 -5.40 -9.81
C GLY A 61 -8.40 -5.70 -9.81
N ASP A 62 -8.81 -6.92 -10.18
CA ASP A 62 -10.23 -7.33 -10.15
C ASP A 62 -10.77 -7.46 -8.72
N ALA A 63 -9.97 -7.99 -7.80
CA ALA A 63 -10.32 -8.04 -6.38
C ALA A 63 -10.36 -6.61 -5.80
N TYR A 64 -9.38 -5.77 -6.16
CA TYR A 64 -9.34 -4.37 -5.75
C TYR A 64 -10.57 -3.59 -6.20
N ARG A 65 -10.98 -3.70 -7.46
CA ARG A 65 -12.17 -3.02 -8.00
C ARG A 65 -13.44 -3.39 -7.24
N LYS A 66 -13.63 -4.68 -6.95
CA LYS A 66 -14.78 -5.15 -6.16
C LYS A 66 -14.77 -4.57 -4.74
N ILE A 67 -13.61 -4.57 -4.09
CA ILE A 67 -13.45 -4.06 -2.71
C ILE A 67 -13.66 -2.54 -2.64
N VAL A 68 -13.10 -1.79 -3.59
CA VAL A 68 -13.25 -0.32 -3.65
C VAL A 68 -14.69 0.05 -3.95
N ALA A 69 -15.33 -0.63 -4.90
CA ALA A 69 -16.74 -0.43 -5.19
C ALA A 69 -17.60 -0.70 -3.94
N TYR A 70 -17.35 -1.80 -3.23
CA TYR A 70 -18.04 -2.16 -1.99
C TYR A 70 -17.84 -1.11 -0.87
N TYR A 71 -16.61 -0.68 -0.63
CA TYR A 71 -16.31 0.29 0.44
C TYR A 71 -16.85 1.69 0.11
N LEU A 72 -16.75 2.13 -1.15
CA LEU A 72 -17.29 3.41 -1.59
C LEU A 72 -18.82 3.42 -1.62
N SER A 73 -19.46 2.27 -1.92
CA SER A 73 -20.92 2.14 -1.88
C SER A 73 -21.45 2.09 -0.45
N ARG A 74 -20.73 1.41 0.47
CA ARG A 74 -21.13 1.21 1.87
C ARG A 74 -20.83 2.42 2.76
N TYR A 75 -19.75 3.14 2.49
CA TYR A 75 -19.38 4.37 3.20
C TYR A 75 -19.39 5.55 2.22
N LYS A 76 -20.57 6.07 1.90
CA LYS A 76 -20.73 7.24 1.02
C LYS A 76 -19.93 8.43 1.56
N GLY A 77 -19.07 8.99 0.72
CA GLY A 77 -18.33 10.23 0.99
C GLY A 77 -16.86 10.06 1.39
N PHE A 78 -16.24 11.17 1.79
CA PHE A 78 -14.80 11.28 2.08
C PHE A 78 -14.32 10.30 3.17
N GLY A 79 -15.20 9.96 4.12
CA GLY A 79 -14.91 9.00 5.19
C GLY A 79 -14.66 7.57 4.70
N GLY A 80 -15.31 7.13 3.61
CA GLY A 80 -15.05 5.83 3.00
C GLY A 80 -13.64 5.72 2.42
N GLY A 81 -13.17 6.80 1.78
CA GLY A 81 -11.81 6.91 1.26
C GLY A 81 -10.76 6.92 2.37
N ILE A 82 -10.98 7.67 3.46
CA ILE A 82 -10.07 7.68 4.62
C ILE A 82 -9.99 6.29 5.25
N ARG A 83 -11.12 5.60 5.43
CA ARG A 83 -11.14 4.26 6.03
C ARG A 83 -10.42 3.24 5.14
N LEU A 84 -10.55 3.37 3.83
CA LEU A 84 -9.81 2.58 2.86
C LEU A 84 -8.30 2.86 2.98
N ALA A 85 -7.91 4.13 2.99
CA ALA A 85 -6.51 4.55 3.13
C ALA A 85 -5.87 4.02 4.43
N LEU A 86 -6.59 4.09 5.56
CA LEU A 86 -6.14 3.51 6.82
C LEU A 86 -5.96 1.98 6.74
N LYS A 87 -6.81 1.29 5.97
CA LYS A 87 -6.67 -0.16 5.77
C LYS A 87 -5.49 -0.55 4.91
N VAL A 88 -4.96 0.36 4.08
CA VAL A 88 -3.73 0.16 3.28
C VAL A 88 -2.58 1.05 3.75
N ALA A 89 -2.61 1.52 4.99
CA ALA A 89 -1.68 2.53 5.49
C ALA A 89 -0.21 2.09 5.35
N PHE A 90 0.10 0.81 5.60
CA PHE A 90 1.47 0.31 5.45
C PHE A 90 1.92 0.27 4.00
N PHE A 91 1.01 -0.02 3.07
CA PHE A 91 1.32 0.02 1.65
C PHE A 91 1.57 1.46 1.20
N LEU A 92 0.74 2.42 1.63
CA LEU A 92 0.94 3.83 1.35
C LEU A 92 2.25 4.35 1.96
N LEU A 93 2.58 3.96 3.19
CA LEU A 93 3.81 4.34 3.88
C LEU A 93 5.04 3.73 3.21
N GLY A 94 5.02 2.44 2.88
CA GLY A 94 6.14 1.78 2.22
C GLY A 94 6.39 2.34 0.82
N THR A 95 5.34 2.56 0.03
CA THR A 95 5.45 3.14 -1.31
C THR A 95 5.87 4.62 -1.26
N SER A 96 5.39 5.40 -0.30
CA SER A 96 5.82 6.80 -0.14
C SER A 96 7.28 6.93 0.27
N LEU A 97 7.77 6.06 1.17
CA LEU A 97 9.19 6.01 1.53
C LEU A 97 10.06 5.68 0.32
N LEU A 98 9.69 4.65 -0.45
CA LEU A 98 10.42 4.28 -1.67
C LEU A 98 10.41 5.41 -2.71
N SER A 99 9.27 6.07 -2.93
CA SER A 99 9.20 7.23 -3.82
C SER A 99 10.07 8.38 -3.34
N ALA A 100 10.08 8.68 -2.04
CA ALA A 100 10.87 9.77 -1.49
C ALA A 100 12.38 9.50 -1.57
N ILE A 101 12.81 8.25 -1.42
CA ILE A 101 14.20 7.82 -1.67
C ILE A 101 14.52 7.92 -3.17
N GLY A 102 13.62 7.43 -4.03
CA GLY A 102 13.77 7.51 -5.49
C GLY A 102 13.85 8.93 -6.03
N LEU A 103 13.13 9.87 -5.41
CA LEU A 103 13.17 11.30 -5.71
C LEU A 103 14.33 12.05 -5.02
N GLN A 104 15.17 11.35 -4.24
CA GLN A 104 16.26 11.95 -3.46
C GLN A 104 15.78 13.02 -2.45
N ILE A 105 14.51 12.94 -2.02
CA ILE A 105 13.99 13.76 -0.91
C ILE A 105 14.48 13.19 0.42
N LEU A 106 14.56 11.86 0.51
CA LEU A 106 15.13 11.11 1.62
C LEU A 106 16.49 10.57 1.21
N THR A 107 17.55 11.27 1.62
CA THR A 107 18.95 10.86 1.43
C THR A 107 19.62 10.55 2.77
N PRO A 108 20.72 9.78 2.79
CA PRO A 108 21.45 9.49 4.02
C PRO A 108 21.94 10.75 4.74
N GLU A 109 22.26 11.81 3.99
CA GLU A 109 22.72 13.09 4.54
C GLU A 109 21.58 13.82 5.27
N VAL A 110 20.35 13.78 4.72
CA VAL A 110 19.17 14.41 5.33
C VAL A 110 18.76 13.74 6.65
N ILE A 111 19.00 12.42 6.77
CA ILE A 111 18.66 11.64 7.97
C ILE A 111 19.83 11.60 8.98
N GLY A 112 21.01 12.12 8.61
CA GLY A 112 22.19 12.11 9.46
C GLY A 112 22.80 10.73 9.68
N ILE A 113 22.63 9.80 8.72
CA ILE A 113 23.12 8.42 8.79
C ILE A 113 24.57 8.31 8.24
N LEU A 114 25.02 9.29 7.46
CA LEU A 114 26.42 9.47 7.08
C LEU A 114 26.90 10.89 7.47
N PRO A 115 28.16 11.04 7.90
CA PRO A 115 28.75 12.33 8.24
C PRO A 115 28.93 13.26 7.04
#